data_AF-V5H591-F1
#
_entry.id   AF-V5H591-F1
#
_cell.length_a   1.000
_cell.length_b   1.000
_cell.length_c   1.000
_cell.angle_alpha   90.00
_cell.angle_beta   90.00
_cell.angle_gamma   90.00
#
_symmetry.space_group_name_H-M   'P 1'
#
loop_
_entity.id
_entity.type
_entity.pdbx_description
1 polymer ?
#
loop_
_entity_poly.entity_id
_entity_poly.type
_entity_poly.pdbx_seq_one_letter_code
_entity_poly.pdbx_strand_id
1 'polypeptide(L)' 'MRALAVVLISVLLLECFYPAHCLSRHKNLHYDRRPPPCSKVCSTNNDCRPPCPRCDGGIWRAYQCKE' A
#
# COMPACT_ATOMS: atom_id res chain seq x y z
N MET A 1 -42.19 -3.49 -10.97
CA MET A 1 -41.42 -4.76 -10.98
C MET A 1 -40.02 -4.61 -11.58
N ARG A 2 -39.84 -4.04 -12.79
CA ARG A 2 -38.51 -3.94 -13.43
C ARG A 2 -37.58 -2.88 -12.83
N ALA A 3 -38.12 -1.75 -12.35
CA ALA A 3 -37.31 -0.68 -11.74
C ALA A 3 -36.59 -1.14 -10.45
N LEU A 4 -37.26 -1.97 -9.65
CA LEU A 4 -36.70 -2.51 -8.41
C LEU A 4 -35.48 -3.40 -8.68
N ALA A 5 -35.54 -4.22 -9.74
CA ALA A 5 -34.42 -5.04 -10.16
C ALA A 5 -33.21 -4.20 -10.62
N VAL A 6 -33.46 -3.11 -11.37
CA VAL A 6 -32.39 -2.21 -11.82
C VAL A 6 -31.71 -1.53 -10.64
N VAL A 7 -32.47 -1.02 -9.67
CA VAL A 7 -31.91 -0.39 -8.45
C VAL A 7 -31.06 -1.38 -7.66
N LEU A 8 -31.54 -2.61 -7.48
CA LEU A 8 -30.80 -3.66 -6.77
C LEU A 8 -29.49 -4.01 -7.48
N ILE A 9 -29.51 -4.15 -8.82
CA ILE A 9 -28.31 -4.43 -9.62
C ILE A 9 -27.31 -3.27 -9.53
N SER A 10 -27.77 -2.01 -9.58
CA SER A 10 -26.91 -0.84 -9.45
C SER A 10 -26.22 -0.76 -8.09
N VAL A 11 -26.94 -1.05 -6.99
CA VAL A 11 -26.36 -1.07 -5.64
C VAL A 11 -25.36 -2.21 -5.49
N LEU A 12 -25.68 -3.41 -5.99
CA LEU A 12 -24.77 -4.55 -5.96
C LEU A 12 -23.47 -4.28 -6.74
N LEU A 13 -23.56 -3.64 -7.90
CA LEU A 13 -22.38 -3.23 -8.67
C LEU A 13 -21.55 -2.19 -7.91
N LEU A 14 -22.18 -1.22 -7.26
CA LEU A 14 -21.46 -0.19 -6.51
C LEU A 14 -20.69 -0.79 -5.33
N GLU A 15 -21.34 -1.65 -4.53
CA GLU A 15 -20.72 -2.33 -3.38
C GLU A 15 -19.59 -3.29 -3.78
N CYS A 16 -19.68 -3.95 -4.94
CA CYS A 16 -18.61 -4.81 -5.44
C CYS A 16 -17.42 -4.04 -6.02
N PHE A 17 -17.65 -2.91 -6.69
CA PHE A 17 -16.59 -2.12 -7.31
C PHE A 17 -15.86 -1.19 -6.33
N TYR A 18 -16.53 -0.71 -5.29
CA TYR A 18 -15.95 0.20 -4.29
C TYR A 18 -14.69 -0.38 -3.58
N PRO A 19 -14.70 -1.63 -3.05
CA PRO A 19 -13.52 -2.19 -2.39
C PRO A 19 -12.39 -2.51 -3.37
N ALA A 20 -12.70 -2.87 -4.63
CA ALA A 20 -11.69 -3.19 -5.65
C ALA A 20 -10.86 -1.95 -6.06
N HIS A 21 -11.50 -0.77 -6.11
CA HIS A 21 -10.83 0.48 -6.45
C HIS A 21 -9.97 1.02 -5.29
N CYS A 22 -10.42 0.84 -4.05
CA CYS A 22 -9.66 1.24 -2.86
C CYS A 22 -8.43 0.32 -2.62
N LEU A 23 -8.55 -0.99 -2.85
CA LEU A 23 -7.40 -1.90 -2.72
C LEU A 23 -6.31 -1.63 -3.77
N SER A 24 -6.71 -1.26 -5.00
CA SER A 24 -5.78 -1.05 -6.11
C SER A 24 -4.90 0.19 -5.93
N ARG A 25 -5.38 1.22 -5.21
CA ARG A 25 -4.58 2.42 -4.93
C ARG A 25 -3.54 2.21 -3.83
N HIS A 26 -3.74 1.27 -2.92
CA HIS A 26 -2.81 1.05 -1.80
C HIS A 26 -1.66 0.07 -2.11
N LYS A 27 -1.75 -0.71 -3.19
CA LYS A 27 -0.75 -1.76 -3.48
C LYS A 27 0.61 -1.22 -3.96
N ASN A 28 0.70 0.05 -4.36
CA ASN A 28 1.91 0.61 -4.96
C ASN A 28 2.75 1.51 -4.04
N LEU A 29 2.38 1.73 -2.78
CA LEU A 29 3.15 2.61 -1.88
C LEU A 29 4.23 1.91 -1.03
N HIS A 30 4.27 0.58 -0.98
CA HIS A 30 5.08 -0.13 0.03
C HIS A 30 6.20 -1.02 -0.49
N TYR A 31 6.41 -1.11 -1.80
CA TYR A 31 7.53 -1.88 -2.34
C TYR A 31 8.49 -0.93 -3.01
N ASP A 32 9.38 -0.32 -2.21
CA ASP A 32 10.68 0.13 -2.69
C ASP A 32 11.30 -1.14 -3.33
N ARG A 33 11.26 -1.23 -4.68
CA ARG A 33 11.67 -2.42 -5.47
C ARG A 33 13.16 -2.76 -5.33
N ARG A 34 13.85 -2.14 -4.38
CA ARG A 34 15.27 -2.35 -4.15
C ARG A 34 15.50 -3.69 -3.46
N PRO A 35 16.45 -4.50 -3.95
CA PRO A 35 16.79 -5.76 -3.29
C PRO A 35 17.29 -5.49 -1.86
N PRO A 36 17.06 -6.43 -0.92
CA PRO A 36 17.61 -6.33 0.43
C PRO A 36 19.14 -6.15 0.34
N PRO A 37 19.74 -5.23 1.13
CA PRO A 37 19.29 -4.80 2.46
C PRO A 37 18.45 -3.50 2.52
N CYS A 38 18.22 -2.82 1.39
CA CYS A 38 17.67 -1.45 1.34
C CYS A 38 16.14 -1.38 1.19
N SER A 39 15.44 -2.45 1.55
CA SER A 39 13.98 -2.55 1.60
C SER A 39 13.50 -3.20 2.90
N LYS A 40 14.42 -3.37 3.86
CA LYS A 40 14.12 -3.89 5.19
C LYS A 40 13.39 -2.81 5.99
N VAL A 41 12.30 -3.18 6.66
CA VAL A 41 11.63 -2.32 7.63
C VAL A 41 12.56 -2.06 8.82
N CYS A 42 12.65 -0.81 9.25
CA CYS A 42 13.51 -0.37 10.35
C CYS A 42 12.74 0.56 11.28
N SER A 43 13.16 0.64 12.54
CA SER A 43 12.66 1.66 13.48
C SER A 43 13.74 2.68 13.82
N THR A 44 15.01 2.30 13.70
CA THR A 44 16.17 3.14 13.98
C THR A 44 17.26 2.91 12.92
N ASN A 45 18.20 3.85 12.79
CA ASN A 45 19.35 3.71 11.88
C ASN A 45 20.22 2.48 12.19
N ASN A 46 20.21 1.98 13.44
CA ASN A 46 20.99 0.82 13.86
C ASN A 46 20.44 -0.51 13.33
N ASP A 47 19.17 -0.55 12.90
CA ASP A 47 18.54 -1.74 12.31
C ASP A 47 19.03 -1.99 10.86
N CYS A 48 19.68 -0.98 10.30
CA CYS A 48 20.15 -0.88 8.94
C CYS A 48 21.68 -1.07 8.86
N ARG A 49 22.16 -1.71 7.80
CA ARG A 49 23.58 -2.08 7.62
C ARG A 49 24.09 -1.54 6.29
N PRO A 50 25.37 -1.15 6.19
CA PRO A 50 25.96 -0.76 4.91
C PRO A 50 25.66 -1.79 3.81
N PRO A 51 25.24 -1.37 2.60
CA PRO A 51 25.33 -0.02 2.01
C PRO A 51 24.22 0.97 2.39
N CYS A 52 23.20 0.56 3.15
CA CYS A 52 22.05 1.39 3.48
C CYS A 52 21.99 1.63 4.99
N PRO A 53 22.66 2.66 5.53
CA PRO A 53 22.76 2.91 6.96
C PRO A 53 21.61 3.74 7.53
N ARG A 54 20.73 4.29 6.69
CA ARG A 54 19.68 5.22 7.13
C ARG A 54 18.34 4.54 7.20
N CYS A 55 17.57 4.82 8.24
CA CYS A 55 16.18 4.44 8.33
C CYS A 55 15.32 5.64 7.92
N ASP A 56 14.73 5.57 6.73
CA ASP A 56 13.98 6.67 6.13
C ASP A 56 12.50 6.28 5.96
N GLY A 57 11.63 7.15 6.44
CA GLY A 57 10.18 6.96 6.44
C GLY A 57 9.47 8.26 6.82
N GLY A 58 8.16 8.20 6.99
CA GLY A 58 7.39 9.36 7.42
C GLY A 58 5.91 9.06 7.57
N ILE A 59 5.12 10.12 7.80
CA ILE A 59 3.67 10.01 8.08
C ILE A 59 2.92 9.25 6.97
N TRP A 60 3.45 9.26 5.75
CA TRP A 60 2.84 8.64 4.57
C TRP A 60 3.61 7.43 4.03
N ARG A 61 4.71 7.00 4.67
CA ARG A 61 5.58 5.90 4.17
C ARG A 61 6.16 5.08 5.33
N ALA A 62 6.12 3.76 5.18
CA ALA A 62 6.75 2.86 6.14
C ALA A 62 8.26 3.10 6.19
N TYR A 63 8.81 3.17 7.40
CA TYR A 63 10.24 3.33 7.65
C TYR A 63 11.02 2.11 7.13
N GLN A 64 11.92 2.37 6.19
CA GLN A 64 12.73 1.36 5.51
C GLN A 64 14.19 1.81 5.40
N CYS A 65 15.10 0.84 5.37
CA CYS A 65 16.52 1.12 5.22
C CYS A 65 16.81 1.71 3.84
N LYS A 66 17.51 2.83 3.78
CA LYS A 66 17.97 3.53 2.57
C LYS A 66 19.44 3.92 2.70
N GLU A 67 20.02 4.29 1.55
CA GLU A 67 21.38 4.81 1.39
C GLU A 67 21.60 6.12 2.18
#